data_AF-A0AAW9Q6P9-F1
#
_entry.id   AF-A0AAW9Q6P9-F1
#
_cell.length_a   1.000
_cell.length_b   1.000
_cell.length_c   1.000
_cell.angle_alpha   90.00
_cell.angle_beta   90.00
_cell.angle_gamma   90.00
#
_symmetry.space_group_name_H-M   'P 1'
#
loop_
_entity.id
_entity.type
_entity.pdbx_description
1 polymer ?
#
loop_
_entity_poly.entity_id
_entity_poly.type
_entity_poly.pdbx_seq_one_letter_code
_entity_poly.pdbx_strand_id
1 'polypeptide(L)'
;MNPVAEILLEQVTCAQEIGKQILAISGLDSDGVAYAFATPDTLVIDCKDYATAWQFDEEQYKLQAAIAGIKSSIQTILIEKTGKPMYCW
;
A
#
# COMPACT_ATOMS: atom_id res chain seq x y z
N MET A 1 1.22 -28.79 -7.70
CA MET A 1 1.64 -27.41 -7.37
C MET A 1 2.20 -27.39 -5.96
N ASN A 2 3.07 -26.44 -5.63
CA ASN A 2 3.58 -26.27 -4.28
C ASN A 2 2.55 -25.49 -3.45
N PRO A 3 1.92 -26.08 -2.42
CA PRO A 3 0.86 -25.42 -1.65
C PRO A 3 1.33 -24.13 -0.94
N VAL A 4 2.62 -24.04 -0.62
CA VAL A 4 3.21 -22.81 -0.04
C VAL A 4 3.23 -21.69 -1.07
N ALA A 5 3.51 -22.01 -2.34
CA ALA A 5 3.56 -21.00 -3.41
C ALA A 5 2.17 -20.43 -3.73
N GLU A 6 1.12 -21.25 -3.62
CA GLU A 6 -0.27 -20.80 -3.81
C GLU A 6 -0.70 -19.83 -2.71
N ILE A 7 -0.43 -20.18 -1.44
CA ILE A 7 -0.71 -19.31 -0.29
C ILE A 7 0.04 -17.98 -0.43
N LEU A 8 1.32 -18.01 -0.82
CA LEU A 8 2.10 -16.79 -1.04
C LEU A 8 1.54 -15.95 -2.19
N LEU A 9 1.09 -16.58 -3.27
CA LEU A 9 0.49 -15.88 -4.40
C LEU A 9 -0.83 -15.19 -4.02
N GLU A 10 -1.68 -15.86 -3.25
CA GLU A 10 -2.93 -15.28 -2.74
C GLU A 10 -2.65 -14.09 -1.82
N GLN A 11 -1.66 -14.19 -0.93
CA GLN A 11 -1.27 -13.09 -0.05
C GLN A 11 -0.72 -11.90 -0.81
N VAL A 12 0.14 -12.13 -1.81
CA VAL A 12 0.68 -11.06 -2.68
C VAL A 12 -0.44 -10.41 -3.48
N THR A 13 -1.36 -11.20 -4.03
CA THR A 13 -2.50 -10.68 -4.81
C THR A 13 -3.40 -9.81 -3.94
N CYS A 14 -3.76 -10.29 -2.73
CA CYS A 14 -4.53 -9.53 -1.76
C CYS A 14 -3.84 -8.22 -1.38
N ALA A 15 -2.54 -8.26 -1.09
CA ALA A 15 -1.76 -7.05 -0.76
C ALA A 15 -1.75 -6.04 -1.91
N GLN A 16 -1.62 -6.50 -3.15
CA GLN A 16 -1.68 -5.64 -4.34
C GLN A 16 -3.07 -5.02 -4.54
N GLU A 17 -4.15 -5.77 -4.32
CA GLU A 17 -5.52 -5.24 -4.40
C GLU A 17 -5.77 -4.16 -3.34
N ILE A 18 -5.35 -4.40 -2.08
CA ILE A 18 -5.47 -3.41 -1.02
C ILE A 18 -4.63 -2.16 -1.35
N GLY A 19 -3.39 -2.34 -1.82
CA GLY A 19 -2.53 -1.24 -2.24
C GLY A 19 -3.16 -0.39 -3.35
N LYS A 20 -3.77 -1.02 -4.36
CA LYS A 20 -4.51 -0.33 -5.42
C LYS A 20 -5.72 0.44 -4.89
N GLN A 21 -6.47 -0.14 -3.96
CA GLN A 21 -7.62 0.54 -3.34
C GLN A 21 -7.18 1.77 -2.55
N ILE A 22 -6.11 1.66 -1.75
CA ILE A 22 -5.53 2.80 -1.02
C ILE A 22 -5.19 3.92 -1.98
N LEU A 23 -4.46 3.63 -3.07
CA LEU A 23 -4.07 4.65 -4.04
C LEU A 23 -5.28 5.28 -4.72
N ALA A 24 -6.21 4.47 -5.24
CA ALA A 24 -7.40 4.95 -5.94
C ALA A 24 -8.26 5.88 -5.06
N ILE A 25 -8.44 5.56 -3.78
CA ILE A 25 -9.21 6.39 -2.84
C ILE A 25 -8.43 7.64 -2.44
N SER A 26 -7.09 7.54 -2.36
CA SER A 26 -6.19 8.66 -2.04
C SER A 26 -5.95 9.59 -3.23
N GLY A 27 -6.61 9.38 -4.38
CA GLY A 27 -6.37 10.16 -5.60
C GLY A 27 -4.99 9.95 -6.23
N LEU A 28 -4.22 8.99 -5.72
CA LEU A 28 -2.92 8.58 -6.25
C LEU A 28 -3.15 7.54 -7.34
N ASP A 29 -2.49 7.70 -8.49
CA ASP A 29 -2.70 6.78 -9.61
C ASP A 29 -2.05 5.41 -9.33
N SER A 30 -2.79 4.35 -9.68
CA SER A 30 -2.41 2.95 -9.48
C SER A 30 -1.27 2.47 -10.39
N ASP A 31 -0.98 3.19 -11.48
CA ASP A 31 0.19 2.97 -12.36
C ASP A 31 1.54 3.22 -11.63
N GLY A 32 1.45 3.72 -10.40
CA GLY A 32 2.55 4.02 -9.50
C GLY A 32 3.02 2.89 -8.59
N VAL A 33 2.35 1.75 -8.46
CA VAL A 33 2.82 0.70 -7.53
C VAL A 33 3.95 -0.09 -8.16
N ALA A 34 5.15 -0.01 -7.59
CA ALA A 34 6.25 -0.90 -7.95
C ALA A 34 6.01 -2.30 -7.38
N TYR A 35 5.59 -2.40 -6.12
CA TYR A 35 5.11 -3.63 -5.50
C TYR A 35 4.33 -3.37 -4.20
N ALA A 36 3.52 -4.34 -3.77
CA ALA A 36 2.92 -4.35 -2.44
C ALA A 36 3.03 -5.75 -1.83
N PHE A 37 3.27 -5.84 -0.53
CA PHE A 37 3.23 -7.10 0.21
C PHE A 37 2.64 -6.89 1.60
N ALA A 38 1.94 -7.91 2.09
CA ALA A 38 1.32 -7.90 3.40
C ALA A 38 1.89 -9.02 4.26
N THR A 39 2.24 -8.68 5.49
CA THR A 39 2.40 -9.61 6.61
C THR A 39 1.10 -9.58 7.43
N PRO A 40 0.92 -10.46 8.43
CA PRO A 40 -0.25 -10.41 9.31
C PRO A 40 -0.48 -9.03 9.95
N ASP A 41 0.61 -8.31 10.22
CA ASP A 41 0.57 -7.05 10.98
C ASP A 41 0.87 -5.81 10.13
N THR A 42 1.54 -5.95 8.98
CA THR A 42 2.02 -4.80 8.19
C THR A 42 1.78 -4.98 6.70
N LEU A 43 1.19 -3.97 6.05
CA LEU A 43 1.16 -3.82 4.60
C LEU A 43 2.22 -2.80 4.16
N VAL A 44 3.08 -3.21 3.24
CA VAL A 44 4.07 -2.33 2.62
C VAL A 44 3.69 -2.08 1.17
N ILE A 45 3.68 -0.80 0.77
CA ILE A 45 3.41 -0.35 -0.59
C ILE A 45 4.62 0.45 -1.07
N ASP A 46 5.32 -0.05 -2.09
CA ASP A 46 6.40 0.70 -2.74
C ASP A 46 5.86 1.40 -3.98
N CYS A 47 6.03 2.71 -4.01
CA CYS A 47 5.60 3.55 -5.11
C CYS A 47 6.79 3.85 -6.03
N LYS A 48 6.60 3.58 -7.32
CA LYS A 48 7.43 4.04 -8.42
C LYS A 48 7.59 5.55 -8.35
N ASP A 49 8.78 6.00 -8.71
CA ASP A 49 9.30 7.35 -8.54
C ASP A 49 8.42 8.41 -9.23
N TYR A 50 7.36 8.88 -8.55
CA TYR A 50 6.74 10.15 -8.91
C TYR A 50 7.69 11.27 -8.49
N ALA A 51 7.87 12.22 -9.39
CA ALA A 51 8.67 13.42 -9.21
C ALA A 51 8.01 14.39 -8.21
N THR A 52 7.63 13.96 -7.01
CA THR A 52 6.95 14.82 -6.04
C THR A 52 7.02 14.23 -4.64
N ALA A 53 7.94 14.75 -3.83
CA ALA A 53 7.77 14.77 -2.39
C ALA A 53 6.69 15.79 -1.95
N TRP A 54 5.70 16.10 -2.81
CA TRP A 54 5.12 17.46 -2.94
C TRP A 54 3.59 17.56 -2.99
N GLN A 55 2.85 16.48 -2.78
CA GLN A 55 1.37 16.53 -2.67
C GLN A 55 0.82 15.84 -1.41
N PHE A 56 1.67 15.27 -0.56
CA PHE A 56 1.22 14.49 0.58
C PHE A 56 0.60 15.35 1.69
N ASP A 57 1.06 16.56 1.98
CA ASP A 57 0.52 17.30 3.15
C ASP A 57 -0.98 17.64 3.03
N GLU A 58 -1.50 17.93 1.82
CA GLU A 58 -2.94 18.16 1.61
C GLU A 58 -3.74 16.85 1.42
N GLU A 59 -3.10 15.79 0.92
CA GLU A 59 -3.73 14.48 0.64
C GLU A 59 -3.61 13.49 1.82
N GLN A 60 -2.75 13.74 2.82
CA GLN A 60 -2.47 12.85 3.94
C GLN A 60 -3.71 12.63 4.81
N TYR A 61 -4.55 13.66 4.98
CA TYR A 61 -5.84 13.52 5.64
C TYR A 61 -6.78 12.59 4.87
N LYS A 62 -6.81 12.68 3.54
CA LYS A 62 -7.62 11.78 2.69
C LYS A 62 -7.09 10.36 2.73
N LEU A 63 -5.77 10.19 2.73
CA LEU A 63 -5.09 8.91 2.89
C LEU A 63 -5.42 8.27 4.25
N GLN A 64 -5.35 9.02 5.34
CA GLN A 64 -5.74 8.53 6.67
C GLN A 64 -7.20 8.10 6.71
N ALA A 65 -8.11 8.89 6.12
CA ALA A 65 -9.52 8.55 6.03
C ALA A 65 -9.77 7.31 5.15
N ALA A 66 -9.04 7.17 4.04
CA ALA A 66 -9.09 6.02 3.15
C ALA A 66 -8.65 4.74 3.88
N ILE A 67 -7.52 4.81 4.58
CA ILE A 67 -6.96 3.72 5.38
C ILE A 67 -7.94 3.32 6.49
N ALA A 68 -8.54 4.28 7.20
CA ALA A 68 -9.54 4.01 8.25
C ALA A 68 -10.79 3.27 7.74
N GLY A 69 -11.09 3.36 6.43
CA GLY A 69 -12.20 2.64 5.81
C GLY A 69 -11.90 1.18 5.47
N ILE A 70 -10.64 0.75 5.55
CA ILE A 70 -10.21 -0.61 5.20
C ILE A 70 -10.58 -1.56 6.33
N LYS A 71 -11.44 -2.53 6.04
CA LYS A 71 -11.83 -3.60 6.98
C LYS A 71 -10.83 -4.75 6.97
N SER A 72 -9.54 -4.44 7.12
CA SER A 72 -8.46 -5.44 7.18
C SER A 72 -7.94 -5.59 8.60
N SER A 73 -7.38 -6.76 8.93
CA SER A 73 -6.71 -7.02 10.20
C SER A 73 -5.28 -6.45 10.28
N ILE A 74 -4.82 -5.82 9.19
CA ILE A 74 -3.51 -5.17 9.12
C ILE A 74 -3.45 -4.05 10.17
N GLN A 75 -2.45 -4.14 11.06
CA GLN A 75 -2.28 -3.18 12.15
C GLN A 75 -1.47 -1.95 11.71
N THR A 76 -0.60 -2.12 10.72
CA THR A 76 0.34 -1.11 10.27
C THR A 76 0.37 -0.98 8.76
N ILE A 77 0.42 0.24 8.24
CA ILE A 77 0.61 0.52 6.82
C ILE A 77 1.85 1.36 6.62
N LEU A 78 2.77 0.85 5.80
CA LEU A 78 4.01 1.50 5.41
C LEU A 78 3.96 1.81 3.92
N ILE A 79 4.12 3.08 3.57
CA ILE A 79 4.28 3.51 2.17
C ILE A 79 5.71 3.96 2.01
N GLU A 80 6.43 3.30 1.10
CA GLU A 80 7.83 3.55 0.84
C GLU A 80 8.04 4.14 -0.56
N LYS A 81 9.13 4.88 -0.67
CA LYS A 81 9.71 5.31 -1.94
C LYS A 81 11.16 4.87 -1.96
N THR A 82 11.53 3.97 -2.87
CA THR A 82 12.94 3.52 -3.01
C THR A 82 13.54 3.02 -1.68
N GLY A 83 12.72 2.32 -0.89
CA GLY A 83 13.09 1.81 0.44
C GLY A 83 13.21 2.86 1.54
N LYS A 84 12.74 4.09 1.30
CA LYS A 84 12.60 5.13 2.35
C LYS A 84 11.13 5.26 2.76
N PRO A 85 10.82 5.19 4.05
CA PRO A 85 9.45 5.34 4.52
C PRO A 85 8.98 6.78 4.31
N MET A 86 7.84 6.93 3.66
CA MET A 86 7.14 8.20 3.45
C MET A 86 5.96 8.35 4.40
N TYR A 87 5.29 7.24 4.69
CA TYR A 87 4.17 7.18 5.62
C TYR A 87 4.26 5.90 6.42
N CYS A 88 4.03 6.01 7.73
CA CYS A 88 3.90 4.89 8.64
C CYS A 88 2.77 5.20 9.61
N TRP A 89 1.85 4.26 9.76
CA TRP A 89 0.75 4.29 10.72
C TRP A 89 0.57 2.91 11.29
#